data_AF-A0A1I8D3J1-F1
#
_entry.id   AF-A0A1I8D3J1-F1
#
_cell.length_a   1.000
_cell.length_b   1.000
_cell.length_c   1.000
_cell.angle_alpha   90.00
_cell.angle_beta   90.00
_cell.angle_gamma   90.00
#
_symmetry.space_group_name_H-M   'P 1'
#
loop_
_entity.id
_entity.type
_entity.pdbx_description
1 polymer ?
#
loop_
_entity_poly.entity_id
_entity_poly.type
_entity_poly.pdbx_seq_one_letter_code
_entity_poly.pdbx_strand_id
1 'polypeptide(L)'
;MSNGKLPIVSMEDEELFPKDSVLNVPQALPPFSFALFEQLYNITDENKTIWWSRLIISVRGYVANYFKNEEQKLFLNDDAFILLHKIFVEKTEPSSAIQFVEALYNLFCIPYLADGFIYKDQLRLSTNIQLNDEDVSIINVDDTRFRSGEIVFGKFNETNSAIASYQKDGYLVFMKILIILLNTFAFQLKEGKEKKKGIRFDIDNEWQPDDRVVLYQQFFTGNRTWLLYDFDRYIINFHRPNGVCVIFGRSYVEKKKRNNCHLCEACGMLEQQPFQFPIFRNIKFCTENCLSNLLEERNITL
;
A
#
# COMPACT_ATOMS: atom_id res chain seq x y z
N MET A 1 12.96 20.02 -16.55
CA MET A 1 11.85 19.64 -15.65
C MET A 1 12.27 20.05 -14.26
N SER A 2 11.45 20.80 -13.51
CA SER A 2 11.76 21.05 -12.10
C SER A 2 11.86 19.69 -11.41
N ASN A 3 13.00 19.40 -10.78
CA ASN A 3 13.16 18.19 -9.98
C ASN A 3 12.34 18.36 -8.70
N GLY A 4 11.02 18.21 -8.83
CA GLY A 4 10.13 18.09 -7.68
C GLY A 4 10.57 16.89 -6.86
N LYS A 5 10.61 17.04 -5.54
CA LYS A 5 10.85 15.93 -4.62
C LYS A 5 9.54 15.26 -4.25
N LEU A 6 9.62 14.00 -3.86
CA LEU A 6 8.45 13.27 -3.38
C LEU A 6 7.97 13.89 -2.06
N PRO A 7 6.64 14.04 -1.86
CA PRO A 7 6.11 14.56 -0.62
C PRO A 7 6.38 13.60 0.52
N ILE A 8 6.59 14.16 1.71
CA ILE A 8 6.76 13.39 2.93
C ILE A 8 5.42 12.73 3.29
N VAL A 9 5.44 11.43 3.54
CA VAL A 9 4.29 10.69 4.07
C VAL A 9 4.64 10.31 5.50
N SER A 10 3.74 10.48 6.46
CA SER A 10 4.05 10.25 7.87
C SER A 10 2.84 9.70 8.59
N MET A 11 2.99 8.60 9.34
CA MET A 11 1.90 8.02 10.14
C MET A 11 1.45 8.90 11.31
N GLU A 12 2.22 9.95 11.62
CA GLU A 12 1.83 11.01 12.56
C GLU A 12 1.06 12.16 11.89
N ASP A 13 0.99 12.17 10.57
CA ASP A 13 0.21 13.18 9.85
C ASP A 13 -1.27 12.82 9.95
N GLU A 14 -1.99 13.50 10.83
CA GLU A 14 -3.43 13.30 11.05
C GLU A 14 -4.27 13.70 9.81
N GLU A 15 -3.69 14.45 8.86
CA GLU A 15 -4.33 14.71 7.57
C GLU A 15 -4.33 13.44 6.70
N LEU A 16 -3.25 12.67 6.73
CA LEU A 16 -3.10 11.42 5.97
C LEU A 16 -3.72 10.22 6.68
N PHE A 17 -3.51 10.12 7.99
CA PHE A 17 -3.89 8.97 8.82
C PHE A 17 -4.61 9.43 10.09
N PRO A 18 -5.86 9.89 9.98
CA PRO A 18 -6.62 10.37 11.14
C PRO A 18 -6.87 9.23 12.13
N LYS A 19 -6.74 9.55 13.43
CA LYS A 19 -6.84 8.60 14.55
C LYS A 19 -8.29 8.49 15.05
N ASP A 20 -9.22 8.28 14.13
CA ASP A 20 -10.64 8.15 14.41
C ASP A 20 -10.99 6.75 14.97
N SER A 21 -12.16 6.61 15.59
CA SER A 21 -12.64 5.31 16.09
C SER A 21 -13.13 4.38 14.98
N VAL A 22 -13.42 4.93 13.80
CA VAL A 22 -13.92 4.23 12.62
C VAL A 22 -13.11 4.65 11.41
N LEU A 23 -12.87 3.72 10.49
CA LEU A 23 -12.16 4.02 9.25
C LEU A 23 -12.96 5.04 8.43
N ASN A 24 -12.37 6.21 8.19
CA ASN A 24 -12.97 7.25 7.35
C ASN A 24 -12.74 6.94 5.86
N VAL A 25 -13.58 6.06 5.33
CA VAL A 25 -13.67 5.75 3.90
C VAL A 25 -14.48 6.86 3.21
N PRO A 26 -13.95 7.53 2.17
CA PRO A 26 -14.70 8.57 1.46
C PRO A 26 -15.87 7.96 0.67
N GLN A 27 -17.03 8.61 0.72
CA GLN A 27 -18.18 8.24 -0.13
C GLN A 27 -17.90 8.48 -1.62
N ALA A 28 -17.03 9.41 -1.97
CA ALA A 28 -16.56 9.61 -3.33
C ALA A 28 -15.16 10.18 -3.32
N LEU A 29 -14.40 9.92 -4.38
CA LEU A 29 -13.10 10.53 -4.56
C LEU A 29 -13.25 12.02 -4.91
N PRO A 30 -12.51 12.91 -4.23
CA PRO A 30 -12.46 14.32 -4.61
C PRO A 30 -11.74 14.48 -5.97
N PRO A 31 -11.82 15.68 -6.60
CA PRO A 31 -11.18 15.95 -7.89
C PRO A 31 -9.71 15.52 -7.91
N PHE A 32 -9.33 14.82 -8.98
CA PHE A 32 -8.00 14.24 -9.16
C PHE A 32 -7.29 14.85 -10.38
N SER A 33 -6.03 15.30 -10.21
CA SER A 33 -5.23 15.82 -11.32
C SER A 33 -4.29 14.76 -11.88
N PHE A 34 -4.64 14.16 -13.01
CA PHE A 34 -3.81 13.17 -13.70
C PHE A 34 -2.47 13.74 -14.15
N ALA A 35 -2.44 14.98 -14.65
CA ALA A 35 -1.20 15.63 -15.05
C ALA A 35 -0.22 15.82 -13.87
N LEU A 36 -0.75 16.13 -12.68
CA LEU A 36 0.07 16.24 -11.48
C LEU A 36 0.54 14.88 -10.97
N PHE A 37 -0.34 13.86 -11.07
CA PHE A 37 0.02 12.49 -10.77
C PHE A 37 1.13 11.97 -11.68
N GLU A 38 1.04 12.20 -12.99
CA GLU A 38 2.11 11.86 -13.92
C GLU A 38 3.42 12.54 -13.57
N GLN A 39 3.39 13.82 -13.21
CA GLN A 39 4.60 14.53 -12.77
C GLN A 39 5.20 13.89 -11.52
N LEU A 40 4.39 13.63 -10.48
CA LEU A 40 4.83 12.96 -9.25
C LEU A 40 5.39 11.56 -9.57
N TYR A 41 4.64 10.77 -10.33
CA TYR A 41 4.99 9.41 -10.72
C TYR A 41 6.18 9.35 -11.67
N ASN A 42 6.54 10.43 -12.36
CA ASN A 42 7.73 10.47 -13.24
C ASN A 42 8.99 11.02 -12.55
N ILE A 43 8.92 11.43 -11.28
CA ILE A 43 10.12 11.76 -10.51
C ILE A 43 11.07 10.56 -10.52
N THR A 44 12.34 10.78 -10.87
CA THR A 44 13.38 9.75 -11.00
C THR A 44 14.27 9.65 -9.76
N ASP A 45 13.72 9.96 -8.58
CA ASP A 45 14.44 9.83 -7.30
C ASP A 45 14.96 8.40 -7.14
N GLU A 46 16.20 8.25 -6.70
CA GLU A 46 16.84 6.95 -6.46
C GLU A 46 16.04 6.07 -5.49
N ASN A 47 15.24 6.69 -4.61
CA ASN A 47 14.41 6.04 -3.62
C ASN A 47 12.92 6.00 -3.99
N LYS A 48 12.55 6.32 -5.23
CA LYS A 48 11.14 6.33 -5.68
C LYS A 48 10.41 5.02 -5.42
N THR A 49 11.05 3.89 -5.73
CA THR A 49 10.52 2.54 -5.50
C THR A 49 10.24 2.31 -4.02
N ILE A 50 11.17 2.75 -3.16
CA ILE A 50 11.07 2.65 -1.70
C ILE A 50 9.92 3.53 -1.20
N TRP A 51 9.80 4.75 -1.73
CA TRP A 51 8.73 5.69 -1.37
C TRP A 51 7.35 5.12 -1.70
N TRP A 52 7.13 4.60 -2.92
CA TRP A 52 5.85 3.98 -3.29
C TRP A 52 5.54 2.76 -2.44
N SER A 53 6.54 1.88 -2.22
CA SER A 53 6.38 0.72 -1.34
C SER A 53 5.96 1.14 0.07
N ARG A 54 6.64 2.13 0.66
CA ARG A 54 6.33 2.64 2.00
C ARG A 54 5.00 3.36 2.08
N LEU A 55 4.59 4.10 1.05
CA LEU A 55 3.24 4.66 0.98
C LEU A 55 2.20 3.53 1.03
N ILE A 56 2.33 2.52 0.17
CA ILE A 56 1.38 1.39 0.11
C ILE A 56 1.35 0.64 1.45
N ILE A 57 2.50 0.36 2.05
CA ILE A 57 2.61 -0.27 3.38
C ILE A 57 1.90 0.58 4.44
N SER A 58 2.09 1.90 4.41
CA SER A 58 1.48 2.83 5.37
C SER A 58 -0.03 2.85 5.27
N VAL A 59 -0.57 2.95 4.04
CA VAL A 59 -2.01 2.90 3.81
C VAL A 59 -2.58 1.54 4.21
N ARG A 60 -1.91 0.45 3.84
CA ARG A 60 -2.32 -0.91 4.23
C ARG A 60 -2.37 -1.04 5.74
N GLY A 61 -1.33 -0.62 6.45
CA GLY A 61 -1.27 -0.65 7.91
C GLY A 61 -2.42 0.13 8.54
N TYR A 62 -2.68 1.33 8.03
CA TYR A 62 -3.80 2.15 8.48
C TYR A 62 -5.14 1.42 8.34
N VAL A 63 -5.44 0.89 7.15
CA VAL A 63 -6.69 0.15 6.87
C VAL A 63 -6.80 -1.12 7.71
N ALA A 64 -5.71 -1.90 7.80
CA ALA A 64 -5.66 -3.17 8.49
C ALA A 64 -6.02 -3.05 9.99
N ASN A 65 -5.65 -1.94 10.64
CA ASN A 65 -5.99 -1.70 12.05
C ASN A 65 -7.49 -1.62 12.32
N TYR A 66 -8.27 -1.16 11.34
CA TYR A 66 -9.73 -1.10 11.47
C TYR A 66 -10.39 -2.45 11.15
N PHE A 67 -9.79 -3.25 10.26
CA PHE A 67 -10.31 -4.57 9.88
C PHE A 67 -9.72 -5.73 10.68
N LYS A 68 -8.98 -5.46 11.77
CA LYS A 68 -8.30 -6.49 12.57
C LYS A 68 -9.19 -7.63 13.09
N ASN A 69 -10.50 -7.39 13.19
CA ASN A 69 -11.50 -8.37 13.64
C ASN A 69 -12.32 -8.96 12.47
N GLU A 70 -12.05 -8.56 11.24
CA GLU A 70 -12.74 -8.98 10.00
C GLU A 70 -11.75 -9.71 9.09
N GLU A 71 -11.35 -10.94 9.47
CA GLU A 71 -10.26 -11.69 8.83
C GLU A 71 -10.40 -11.80 7.30
N GLN A 72 -11.60 -12.13 6.80
CA GLN A 72 -11.85 -12.23 5.36
C GLN A 72 -11.66 -10.88 4.64
N LYS A 73 -12.10 -9.78 5.26
CA LYS A 73 -11.96 -8.44 4.70
C LYS A 73 -10.50 -8.01 4.68
N LEU A 74 -9.76 -8.33 5.75
CA LEU A 74 -8.33 -8.08 5.83
C LEU A 74 -7.55 -8.86 4.76
N PHE A 75 -7.84 -10.17 4.61
CA PHE A 75 -7.22 -11.02 3.60
C PHE A 75 -7.42 -10.48 2.18
N LEU A 76 -8.66 -10.13 1.81
CA LEU A 76 -8.93 -9.60 0.47
C LEU A 76 -8.39 -8.18 0.26
N ASN A 77 -8.29 -7.36 1.33
CA ASN A 77 -7.61 -6.06 1.23
C ASN A 77 -6.10 -6.24 1.01
N ASP A 78 -5.47 -7.25 1.64
CA ASP A 78 -4.07 -7.54 1.38
C ASP A 78 -3.82 -7.83 -0.10
N ASP A 79 -4.72 -8.58 -0.78
CA ASP A 79 -4.65 -8.77 -2.24
C ASP A 79 -4.70 -7.45 -3.02
N ALA A 80 -5.55 -6.49 -2.59
CA ALA A 80 -5.62 -5.18 -3.21
C ALA A 80 -4.31 -4.38 -3.06
N PHE A 81 -3.70 -4.42 -1.87
CA PHE A 81 -2.41 -3.76 -1.62
C PHE A 81 -1.24 -4.45 -2.31
N ILE A 82 -1.28 -5.78 -2.47
CA ILE A 82 -0.35 -6.52 -3.32
C ILE A 82 -0.47 -6.02 -4.77
N LEU A 83 -1.70 -5.90 -5.31
CA LEU A 83 -1.92 -5.40 -6.67
C LEU A 83 -1.39 -3.96 -6.84
N LEU A 84 -1.65 -3.07 -5.88
CA LEU A 84 -1.06 -1.73 -5.86
C LEU A 84 0.46 -1.80 -5.92
N HIS A 85 1.10 -2.65 -5.14
CA HIS A 85 2.55 -2.79 -5.16
C HIS A 85 3.06 -3.31 -6.51
N LYS A 86 2.40 -4.31 -7.10
CA LYS A 86 2.76 -4.82 -8.43
C LYS A 86 2.66 -3.77 -9.52
N ILE A 87 1.70 -2.86 -9.43
CA ILE A 87 1.48 -1.80 -10.43
C ILE A 87 2.46 -0.63 -10.24
N PHE A 88 2.60 -0.14 -9.02
CA PHE A 88 3.35 1.10 -8.74
C PHE A 88 4.84 0.85 -8.50
N VAL A 89 5.21 -0.32 -8.00
CA VAL A 89 6.58 -0.63 -7.55
C VAL A 89 7.24 -1.63 -8.50
N GLU A 90 6.62 -2.79 -8.69
CA GLU A 90 7.23 -3.87 -9.49
C GLU A 90 7.09 -3.66 -10.99
N LYS A 91 5.97 -3.04 -11.41
CA LYS A 91 5.57 -2.84 -12.80
C LYS A 91 5.43 -4.17 -13.57
N THR A 92 4.89 -5.18 -12.88
CA THR A 92 4.70 -6.54 -13.41
C THR A 92 3.31 -6.78 -14.00
N GLU A 93 2.36 -5.89 -13.73
CA GLU A 93 1.01 -5.96 -14.27
C GLU A 93 0.89 -5.27 -15.65
N PRO A 94 -0.05 -5.71 -16.51
CA PRO A 94 -0.24 -5.12 -17.84
C PRO A 94 -0.67 -3.64 -17.80
N SER A 95 -1.43 -3.27 -16.78
CA SER A 95 -1.92 -1.90 -16.59
C SER A 95 -0.83 -1.03 -15.98
N SER A 96 -0.57 0.11 -16.60
CA SER A 96 0.31 1.13 -16.00
C SER A 96 -0.33 1.77 -14.76
N ALA A 97 0.49 2.37 -13.90
CA ALA A 97 -0.01 3.09 -12.72
C ALA A 97 -1.02 4.20 -13.07
N ILE A 98 -0.81 4.91 -14.19
CA ILE A 98 -1.74 5.95 -14.66
C ILE A 98 -3.09 5.35 -15.03
N GLN A 99 -3.09 4.31 -15.88
CA GLN A 99 -4.31 3.62 -16.29
C GLN A 99 -5.07 3.03 -15.09
N PHE A 100 -4.34 2.50 -14.10
CA PHE A 100 -4.95 1.97 -12.90
C PHE A 100 -5.59 3.06 -12.04
N VAL A 101 -4.92 4.20 -11.86
CA VAL A 101 -5.45 5.35 -11.12
C VAL A 101 -6.65 5.97 -11.83
N GLU A 102 -6.62 6.07 -13.16
CA GLU A 102 -7.78 6.48 -13.97
C GLU A 102 -8.97 5.55 -13.76
N ALA A 103 -8.73 4.24 -13.78
CA ALA A 103 -9.77 3.24 -13.53
C ALA A 103 -10.38 3.38 -12.12
N LEU A 104 -9.54 3.51 -11.09
CA LEU A 104 -10.01 3.74 -9.72
C LEU A 104 -10.81 5.04 -9.61
N TYR A 105 -10.33 6.13 -10.21
CA TYR A 105 -11.04 7.40 -10.20
C TYR A 105 -12.42 7.29 -10.86
N ASN A 106 -12.50 6.69 -12.04
CA ASN A 106 -13.76 6.50 -12.77
C ASN A 106 -14.79 5.65 -12.01
N LEU A 107 -14.32 4.68 -11.22
CA LEU A 107 -15.19 3.82 -10.40
C LEU A 107 -15.73 4.53 -9.16
N PHE A 108 -14.95 5.45 -8.59
CA PHE A 108 -15.17 5.95 -7.24
C PHE A 108 -15.40 7.46 -7.13
N CYS A 109 -15.37 8.22 -8.23
CA CYS A 109 -15.66 9.65 -8.21
C CYS A 109 -17.15 9.99 -8.01
N ILE A 110 -18.04 8.99 -7.98
CA ILE A 110 -19.50 9.18 -7.81
C ILE A 110 -19.97 8.57 -6.48
N PRO A 111 -20.63 9.34 -5.60
CA PRO A 111 -21.00 8.90 -4.24
C PRO A 111 -21.75 7.58 -4.15
N TYR A 112 -22.80 7.44 -4.98
CA TYR A 112 -23.64 6.24 -4.98
C TYR A 112 -22.85 4.96 -5.33
N LEU A 113 -21.77 5.09 -6.10
CA LEU A 113 -20.96 3.95 -6.53
C LEU A 113 -19.99 3.46 -5.47
N ALA A 114 -19.48 4.34 -4.61
CA ALA A 114 -18.59 3.92 -3.54
C ALA A 114 -19.37 3.24 -2.40
N ASP A 115 -20.53 3.81 -2.02
CA ASP A 115 -21.34 3.28 -0.90
C ASP A 115 -22.00 1.94 -1.25
N GLY A 116 -22.48 1.79 -2.49
CA GLY A 116 -23.22 0.61 -2.94
C GLY A 116 -22.46 -0.39 -3.81
N PHE A 117 -21.13 -0.27 -3.99
CA PHE A 117 -20.33 -0.99 -5.00
C PHE A 117 -20.88 -2.38 -5.39
N ILE A 118 -21.70 -2.40 -6.44
CA ILE A 118 -22.19 -3.61 -7.10
C ILE A 118 -21.67 -3.48 -8.52
N TYR A 119 -20.75 -4.38 -8.85
CA TYR A 119 -20.00 -4.45 -10.11
C TYR A 119 -20.92 -4.55 -11.37
N LYS A 120 -22.26 -4.65 -11.18
CA LYS A 120 -23.32 -4.78 -12.21
C LYS A 120 -24.38 -3.65 -12.21
N ASP A 121 -24.71 -3.03 -11.06
CA ASP A 121 -25.75 -1.96 -10.99
C ASP A 121 -25.25 -0.58 -11.44
N GLN A 122 -23.96 -0.49 -11.78
CA GLN A 122 -23.38 0.66 -12.48
C GLN A 122 -24.05 0.92 -13.85
N LEU A 123 -24.58 -0.13 -14.49
CA LEU A 123 -25.35 -0.06 -15.75
C LEU A 123 -26.77 0.51 -15.57
N ARG A 124 -27.31 0.59 -14.35
CA ARG A 124 -28.67 1.10 -14.09
C ARG A 124 -28.72 2.59 -13.73
N LEU A 125 -27.58 3.19 -13.37
CA LEU A 125 -27.51 4.63 -13.07
C LEU A 125 -27.70 5.52 -14.30
N SER A 126 -27.60 4.97 -15.50
CA SER A 126 -27.88 5.68 -16.76
C SER A 126 -29.37 6.00 -16.98
N THR A 127 -30.29 5.49 -16.16
CA THR A 127 -31.73 5.79 -16.34
C THR A 127 -32.29 6.90 -15.45
N ASN A 128 -31.56 7.43 -14.46
CA ASN A 128 -32.14 8.44 -13.55
C ASN A 128 -31.19 9.55 -13.03
N ILE A 129 -30.00 9.75 -13.59
CA ILE A 129 -29.15 10.88 -13.19
C ILE A 129 -29.42 12.09 -14.11
N GLN A 130 -30.34 12.97 -13.68
CA GLN A 130 -30.33 14.38 -14.12
C GLN A 130 -29.40 15.15 -13.17
N LEU A 131 -28.17 15.40 -13.61
CA LEU A 131 -27.27 16.36 -12.97
C LEU A 131 -27.38 17.66 -13.75
N ASN A 132 -27.91 18.70 -13.11
CA ASN A 132 -27.74 20.07 -13.59
C ASN A 132 -26.54 20.69 -12.87
N ASP A 133 -25.54 21.03 -13.69
CA ASP A 133 -24.53 22.09 -13.67
C ASP A 133 -23.97 22.54 -12.31
N GLU A 134 -22.65 22.57 -12.09
CA GLU A 134 -21.62 23.00 -13.05
C GLU A 134 -20.38 22.08 -13.03
N ASP A 135 -19.91 21.70 -14.22
CA ASP A 135 -18.65 21.02 -14.58
C ASP A 135 -18.46 19.52 -14.28
N VAL A 136 -19.48 18.70 -14.55
CA VAL A 136 -19.25 17.26 -14.80
C VAL A 136 -19.52 16.99 -16.28
N SER A 137 -18.46 17.04 -17.09
CA SER A 137 -18.46 16.56 -18.46
C SER A 137 -19.09 15.17 -18.52
N ILE A 138 -20.12 15.02 -19.34
CA ILE A 138 -20.87 13.78 -19.56
C ILE A 138 -19.92 12.73 -20.14
N ILE A 139 -19.26 11.96 -19.27
CA ILE A 139 -18.49 10.79 -19.67
C ILE A 139 -19.50 9.78 -20.20
N ASN A 140 -19.32 9.27 -21.42
CA ASN A 140 -20.11 8.14 -21.93
C ASN A 140 -19.95 6.95 -20.96
N VAL A 141 -20.97 6.75 -20.10
CA VAL A 141 -20.84 6.12 -18.78
C VAL A 141 -20.63 4.60 -18.82
N ASP A 142 -21.13 3.91 -19.84
CA ASP A 142 -21.27 2.45 -19.74
C ASP A 142 -20.02 1.65 -20.16
N ASP A 143 -19.32 2.01 -21.25
CA ASP A 143 -18.16 1.24 -21.72
C ASP A 143 -16.88 1.56 -20.91
N THR A 144 -16.67 2.83 -20.58
CA THR A 144 -15.45 3.28 -19.88
C THR A 144 -15.39 2.74 -18.45
N ARG A 145 -16.52 2.65 -17.74
CA ARG A 145 -16.57 2.15 -16.35
C ARG A 145 -16.48 0.64 -16.29
N PHE A 146 -17.11 -0.07 -17.23
CA PHE A 146 -16.95 -1.52 -17.34
C PHE A 146 -15.47 -1.88 -17.54
N ARG A 147 -14.79 -1.19 -18.47
CA ARG A 147 -13.34 -1.34 -18.68
C ARG A 147 -12.54 -0.98 -17.44
N SER A 148 -12.91 0.09 -16.73
CA SER A 148 -12.25 0.47 -15.47
C SER A 148 -12.40 -0.62 -14.40
N GLY A 149 -13.59 -1.21 -14.29
CA GLY A 149 -13.85 -2.35 -13.42
C GLY A 149 -13.01 -3.58 -13.78
N GLU A 150 -12.87 -3.89 -15.07
CA GLU A 150 -12.04 -5.01 -15.53
C GLU A 150 -10.54 -4.77 -15.34
N ILE A 151 -10.08 -3.52 -15.44
CA ILE A 151 -8.69 -3.14 -15.12
C ILE A 151 -8.36 -3.40 -13.65
N VAL A 152 -9.30 -3.11 -12.74
CA VAL A 152 -9.06 -3.20 -11.29
C VAL A 152 -9.36 -4.59 -10.74
N PHE A 153 -10.48 -5.20 -11.14
CA PHE A 153 -11.02 -6.42 -10.54
C PHE A 153 -11.06 -7.62 -11.49
N GLY A 154 -10.57 -7.47 -12.73
CA GLY A 154 -10.70 -8.49 -13.76
C GLY A 154 -12.13 -8.63 -14.29
N LYS A 155 -12.38 -9.64 -15.14
CA LYS A 155 -13.66 -9.83 -15.83
C LYS A 155 -14.86 -9.93 -14.88
N PHE A 156 -16.02 -9.48 -15.34
CA PHE A 156 -17.27 -9.64 -14.59
C PHE A 156 -17.65 -11.08 -14.30
N ASN A 157 -17.75 -11.39 -13.01
CA ASN A 157 -18.43 -12.56 -12.46
C ASN A 157 -18.79 -12.29 -10.98
N GLU A 158 -19.60 -13.17 -10.39
CA GLU A 158 -20.07 -13.04 -9.01
C GLU A 158 -18.90 -13.05 -8.00
N THR A 159 -17.90 -13.89 -8.22
CA THR A 159 -16.70 -13.97 -7.38
C THR A 159 -15.92 -12.65 -7.36
N ASN A 160 -15.62 -12.10 -8.54
CA ASN A 160 -14.89 -10.83 -8.66
C ASN A 160 -15.69 -9.66 -8.10
N SER A 161 -17.02 -9.67 -8.24
CA SER A 161 -17.87 -8.66 -7.60
C SER A 161 -17.82 -8.74 -6.08
N ALA A 162 -17.82 -9.95 -5.51
CA ALA A 162 -17.69 -10.13 -4.07
C ALA A 162 -16.31 -9.66 -3.58
N ILE A 163 -15.23 -10.09 -4.23
CA ILE A 163 -13.86 -9.65 -3.93
C ILE A 163 -13.75 -8.12 -3.96
N ALA A 164 -14.28 -7.50 -5.01
CA ALA A 164 -14.24 -6.06 -5.18
C ALA A 164 -14.94 -5.30 -4.05
N SER A 165 -16.04 -5.85 -3.50
CA SER A 165 -16.75 -5.26 -2.36
C SER A 165 -15.90 -5.20 -1.07
N TYR A 166 -14.98 -6.15 -0.89
CA TYR A 166 -14.03 -6.14 0.23
C TYR A 166 -12.84 -5.23 -0.05
N GLN A 167 -12.36 -5.20 -1.29
CA GLN A 167 -11.17 -4.43 -1.71
C GLN A 167 -11.41 -2.93 -1.86
N LYS A 168 -12.65 -2.51 -2.13
CA LYS A 168 -13.00 -1.10 -2.43
C LYS A 168 -12.50 -0.12 -1.36
N ASP A 169 -12.61 -0.49 -0.08
CA ASP A 169 -12.26 0.40 1.03
C ASP A 169 -10.76 0.69 1.02
N GLY A 170 -9.93 -0.32 0.78
CA GLY A 170 -8.48 -0.16 0.62
C GLY A 170 -8.12 0.77 -0.53
N TYR A 171 -8.76 0.62 -1.69
CA TYR A 171 -8.54 1.50 -2.84
C TYR A 171 -9.02 2.94 -2.61
N LEU A 172 -10.19 3.13 -2.02
CA LEU A 172 -10.74 4.45 -1.69
C LEU A 172 -9.84 5.21 -0.72
N VAL A 173 -9.34 4.54 0.32
CA VAL A 173 -8.43 5.13 1.30
C VAL A 173 -7.07 5.42 0.66
N PHE A 174 -6.53 4.52 -0.17
CA PHE A 174 -5.30 4.77 -0.93
C PHE A 174 -5.43 6.01 -1.82
N MET A 175 -6.51 6.10 -2.59
CA MET A 175 -6.75 7.24 -3.48
C MET A 175 -6.95 8.54 -2.71
N LYS A 176 -7.68 8.52 -1.58
CA LYS A 176 -7.82 9.68 -0.69
C LYS A 176 -6.47 10.22 -0.24
N ILE A 177 -5.60 9.33 0.27
CA ILE A 177 -4.26 9.69 0.74
C ILE A 177 -3.39 10.19 -0.43
N LEU A 178 -3.45 9.51 -1.58
CA LEU A 178 -2.73 9.93 -2.78
C LEU A 178 -3.14 11.35 -3.23
N ILE A 179 -4.42 11.70 -3.16
CA ILE A 179 -4.90 13.05 -3.50
C ILE A 179 -4.34 14.11 -2.56
N ILE A 180 -4.32 13.84 -1.24
CA ILE A 180 -3.72 14.76 -0.26
C ILE A 180 -2.23 14.96 -0.54
N LEU A 181 -1.52 13.88 -0.90
CA LEU A 181 -0.10 13.94 -1.26
C LEU A 181 0.14 14.69 -2.57
N LEU A 182 -0.74 14.54 -3.57
CA LEU A 182 -0.68 15.32 -4.80
C LEU A 182 -0.90 16.81 -4.52
N ASN A 183 -1.89 17.17 -3.70
CA ASN A 183 -2.11 18.57 -3.31
C ASN A 183 -0.89 19.13 -2.57
N THR A 184 -0.29 18.34 -1.68
CA THR A 184 0.97 18.69 -1.02
C THR A 184 2.11 18.87 -2.02
N PHE A 185 2.24 17.99 -3.00
CA PHE A 185 3.24 18.08 -4.05
C PHE A 185 3.06 19.33 -4.93
N ALA A 186 1.83 19.64 -5.35
CA ALA A 186 1.52 20.88 -6.07
C ALA A 186 1.89 22.13 -5.26
N PHE A 187 1.60 22.13 -3.96
CA PHE A 187 2.00 23.22 -3.07
C PHE A 187 3.53 23.35 -3.01
N GLN A 188 4.26 22.23 -2.85
CA GLN A 188 5.73 22.22 -2.83
C GLN A 188 6.34 22.74 -4.14
N LEU A 189 5.77 22.37 -5.29
CA LEU A 189 6.19 22.88 -6.60
C LEU A 189 5.99 24.38 -6.74
N LYS A 190 4.90 24.94 -6.20
CA LYS A 190 4.59 26.38 -6.25
C LYS A 190 5.45 27.19 -5.30
N GLU A 191 5.60 26.73 -4.07
CA GLU A 191 6.28 27.49 -3.00
C GLU A 191 7.79 27.22 -2.91
N GLY A 192 8.29 26.18 -3.58
CA GLY A 192 9.68 25.74 -3.48
C GLY A 192 10.08 25.26 -2.07
N LYS A 193 9.09 24.96 -1.21
CA LYS A 193 9.29 24.61 0.20
C LYS A 193 8.72 23.22 0.47
N GLU A 194 9.57 22.34 1.01
CA GLU A 194 9.11 21.08 1.59
C GLU A 194 8.37 21.37 2.92
N LYS A 195 7.23 20.70 3.16
CA LYS A 195 6.71 20.55 4.53
C LYS A 195 7.79 19.78 5.31
N LYS A 196 8.49 20.44 6.24
CA LYS A 196 9.66 19.87 6.95
C LYS A 196 9.31 18.90 8.09
N LYS A 197 8.03 18.71 8.41
CA LYS A 197 7.60 17.86 9.52
C LYS A 197 7.08 16.52 8.96
N GLY A 198 7.76 15.42 9.31
CA GLY A 198 7.33 14.06 8.97
C GLY A 198 8.48 13.13 8.59
N ILE A 199 8.19 11.84 8.52
CA ILE A 199 9.16 10.78 8.20
C ILE A 199 9.43 10.76 6.69
N ARG A 200 10.69 10.93 6.26
CA ARG A 200 11.04 10.88 4.83
C ARG A 200 11.22 9.46 4.35
N PHE A 201 10.18 8.83 3.83
CA PHE A 201 10.25 7.44 3.42
C PHE A 201 11.30 7.09 2.36
N ASP A 202 11.72 8.05 1.57
CA ASP A 202 12.82 7.91 0.63
C ASP A 202 14.18 7.68 1.35
N ILE A 203 14.42 8.27 2.52
CA ILE A 203 15.78 8.33 3.13
C ILE A 203 15.84 8.16 4.65
N ASP A 204 14.69 8.02 5.32
CA ASP A 204 14.62 8.06 6.76
C ASP A 204 14.89 6.68 7.38
N ASN A 205 15.85 6.70 8.30
CA ASN A 205 16.22 5.56 9.10
C ASN A 205 15.29 5.41 10.32
N GLU A 206 14.64 6.49 10.77
CA GLU A 206 13.75 6.56 11.95
C GLU A 206 12.31 6.08 11.69
N TRP A 207 12.01 5.64 10.47
CA TRP A 207 10.82 4.82 10.24
C TRP A 207 10.82 3.68 11.27
N GLN A 208 9.79 3.61 12.11
CA GLN A 208 9.61 2.54 13.09
C GLN A 208 8.21 1.97 12.95
N PRO A 209 8.07 0.64 13.06
CA PRO A 209 6.77 0.02 13.09
C PRO A 209 6.12 0.26 14.45
N ASP A 210 5.06 1.03 14.45
CA ASP A 210 4.04 0.94 15.50
C ASP A 210 2.79 0.24 14.95
N ASP A 211 1.73 0.23 15.74
CA ASP A 211 0.43 -0.37 15.37
C ASP A 211 -0.02 0.09 14.00
N ARG A 212 0.32 1.31 13.61
CA ARG A 212 -0.27 1.99 12.47
C ARG A 212 0.23 1.45 11.13
N VAL A 213 1.42 0.83 11.09
CA VAL A 213 2.04 0.33 9.85
C VAL A 213 1.82 -1.17 9.68
N VAL A 214 1.80 -1.87 10.81
CA VAL A 214 1.84 -3.31 10.87
C VAL A 214 0.96 -3.77 12.00
N LEU A 215 0.14 -4.78 11.74
CA LEU A 215 -0.70 -5.37 12.78
C LEU A 215 0.17 -6.09 13.83
N TYR A 216 0.10 -5.56 15.04
CA TYR A 216 0.69 -6.18 16.21
C TYR A 216 -0.40 -6.82 17.07
N GLN A 217 -0.16 -8.07 17.50
CA GLN A 217 -0.98 -8.72 18.51
C GLN A 217 -0.25 -8.81 19.83
N GLN A 218 -1.01 -8.61 20.91
CA GLN A 218 -0.52 -8.83 22.25
C GLN A 218 -1.03 -10.18 22.76
N PHE A 219 -0.12 -11.11 23.02
CA PHE A 219 -0.48 -12.46 23.51
C PHE A 219 -0.50 -12.53 25.04
N PHE A 220 0.36 -11.75 25.72
CA PHE A 220 0.47 -11.64 27.18
C PHE A 220 0.86 -10.21 27.57
N THR A 221 0.75 -9.83 28.85
CA THR A 221 1.16 -8.50 29.34
C THR A 221 2.60 -8.21 28.94
N GLY A 222 2.81 -7.20 28.09
CA GLY A 222 4.13 -6.82 27.59
C GLY A 222 4.68 -7.66 26.43
N ASN A 223 3.97 -8.68 25.95
CA ASN A 223 4.37 -9.48 24.79
C ASN A 223 3.56 -9.09 23.55
N ARG A 224 4.03 -8.05 22.85
CA ARG A 224 3.51 -7.56 21.58
C ARG A 224 4.35 -8.16 20.45
N THR A 225 3.75 -8.98 19.59
CA THR A 225 4.41 -9.63 18.45
C THR A 225 3.74 -9.17 17.16
N TRP A 226 4.55 -8.90 16.13
CA TRP A 226 4.05 -8.63 14.78
C TRP A 226 3.40 -9.90 14.22
N LEU A 227 2.16 -9.77 13.75
CA LEU A 227 1.56 -10.75 12.86
C LEU A 227 1.90 -10.48 11.40
N LEU A 228 2.69 -11.37 10.82
CA LEU A 228 2.95 -11.38 9.38
C LEU A 228 1.69 -11.85 8.65
N TYR A 229 1.07 -10.95 7.92
CA TYR A 229 0.06 -11.30 6.93
C TYR A 229 0.69 -11.49 5.55
N ASP A 230 -0.13 -11.87 4.57
CA ASP A 230 0.37 -12.22 3.24
C ASP A 230 0.96 -11.01 2.52
N PHE A 231 0.39 -9.82 2.70
CA PHE A 231 1.00 -8.59 2.23
C PHE A 231 2.40 -8.36 2.84
N ASP A 232 2.55 -8.55 4.15
CA ASP A 232 3.84 -8.38 4.83
C ASP A 232 4.90 -9.37 4.30
N ARG A 233 4.52 -10.65 4.14
CA ARG A 233 5.40 -11.69 3.57
C ARG A 233 5.79 -11.35 2.14
N TYR A 234 4.85 -10.86 1.35
CA TYR A 234 5.07 -10.44 -0.03
C TYR A 234 6.08 -9.29 -0.11
N ILE A 235 5.93 -8.23 0.71
CA ILE A 235 6.88 -7.12 0.75
C ILE A 235 8.27 -7.57 1.18
N ILE A 236 8.36 -8.42 2.21
CA ILE A 236 9.62 -9.01 2.66
C ILE A 236 10.30 -9.76 1.52
N ASN A 237 9.53 -10.55 0.78
CA ASN A 237 10.01 -11.34 -0.35
C ASN A 237 10.51 -10.48 -1.51
N PHE A 238 9.75 -9.46 -1.92
CA PHE A 238 10.11 -8.60 -3.04
C PHE A 238 11.40 -7.82 -2.76
N HIS A 239 11.51 -7.23 -1.56
CA HIS A 239 12.64 -6.37 -1.19
C HIS A 239 13.82 -7.17 -0.60
N ARG A 240 13.90 -8.50 -0.77
CA ARG A 240 14.99 -9.33 -0.22
C ARG A 240 16.38 -8.78 -0.58
N PRO A 241 17.36 -8.84 0.34
CA PRO A 241 17.25 -9.24 1.76
C PRO A 241 16.80 -8.09 2.69
N ASN A 242 16.48 -6.92 2.13
CA ASN A 242 16.21 -5.69 2.86
C ASN A 242 14.72 -5.43 3.16
N GLY A 243 13.81 -6.37 2.85
CA GLY A 243 12.38 -6.09 2.94
C GLY A 243 11.90 -5.76 4.35
N VAL A 244 12.52 -6.35 5.38
CA VAL A 244 12.28 -5.93 6.76
C VAL A 244 12.71 -4.48 7.01
N CYS A 245 13.81 -4.00 6.41
CA CYS A 245 14.20 -2.58 6.51
C CYS A 245 13.22 -1.66 5.79
N VAL A 246 12.54 -2.14 4.74
CA VAL A 246 11.51 -1.37 4.03
C VAL A 246 10.27 -1.21 4.91
N ILE A 247 9.83 -2.29 5.56
CA ILE A 247 8.65 -2.30 6.45
C ILE A 247 8.95 -1.60 7.78
N PHE A 248 10.13 -1.80 8.36
CA PHE A 248 10.45 -1.39 9.73
C PHE A 248 11.45 -0.26 9.87
N GLY A 249 12.12 0.12 8.79
CA GLY A 249 13.14 1.15 8.83
C GLY A 249 14.49 0.61 9.30
N ARG A 250 15.54 1.25 8.80
CA ARG A 250 16.91 0.80 9.05
C ARG A 250 17.29 0.94 10.51
N SER A 251 16.93 2.03 11.19
CA SER A 251 17.26 2.22 12.60
C SER A 251 16.62 1.18 13.51
N TYR A 252 15.38 0.75 13.22
CA TYR A 252 14.73 -0.33 13.97
C TYR A 252 15.51 -1.63 13.86
N VAL A 253 15.86 -2.03 12.62
CA VAL A 253 16.62 -3.25 12.36
C VAL A 253 18.00 -3.18 13.02
N GLU A 254 18.70 -2.04 12.93
CA GLU A 254 20.00 -1.86 13.58
C GLU A 254 19.91 -1.87 15.11
N LYS A 255 18.85 -1.29 15.70
CA LYS A 255 18.57 -1.39 17.14
C LYS A 255 18.38 -2.85 17.57
N LYS A 256 17.66 -3.64 16.76
CA LYS A 256 17.45 -5.07 17.01
C LYS A 256 18.73 -5.88 16.87
N LYS A 257 19.58 -5.57 15.88
CA LYS A 257 20.92 -6.16 15.76
C LYS A 257 21.81 -5.90 16.97
N ARG A 258 21.81 -4.67 17.50
CA ARG A 258 22.52 -4.34 18.75
C ARG A 258 22.02 -5.13 19.95
N ASN A 259 20.77 -5.58 19.92
CA ASN A 259 20.18 -6.47 20.93
C ASN A 259 20.39 -7.96 20.61
N ASN A 260 21.33 -8.31 19.73
CA ASN A 260 21.64 -9.69 19.30
C ASN A 260 20.53 -10.41 18.50
N CYS A 261 19.54 -9.68 17.98
CA CYS A 261 18.61 -10.22 16.97
C CYS A 261 19.24 -10.17 15.58
N HIS A 262 19.01 -11.18 14.76
CA HIS A 262 19.59 -11.30 13.43
C HIS A 262 18.51 -11.36 12.35
N LEU A 263 18.92 -11.15 11.10
CA LEU A 263 18.06 -11.39 9.95
C LEU A 263 18.27 -12.81 9.44
N CYS A 264 17.21 -13.43 8.92
CA CYS A 264 17.33 -14.59 8.06
C CYS A 264 18.06 -14.17 6.78
N GLU A 265 19.11 -14.89 6.41
CA GLU A 265 19.91 -14.60 5.22
C GLU A 265 19.16 -14.80 3.90
N ALA A 266 18.09 -15.60 3.91
CA ALA A 266 17.31 -15.91 2.72
C ALA A 266 16.26 -14.82 2.48
N CYS A 267 15.37 -14.64 3.45
CA CYS A 267 14.19 -13.79 3.29
C CYS A 267 14.32 -12.44 3.95
N GLY A 268 15.38 -12.19 4.74
CA GLY A 268 15.53 -10.95 5.48
C GLY A 268 14.62 -10.82 6.70
N MET A 269 13.86 -11.87 7.08
CA MET A 269 13.02 -11.88 8.28
C MET A 269 13.84 -11.54 9.52
N LEU A 270 13.30 -10.77 10.47
CA LEU A 270 13.99 -10.39 11.70
C LEU A 270 13.59 -11.27 12.90
N GLU A 271 14.60 -11.75 13.63
CA GLU A 271 14.41 -12.42 14.93
C GLU A 271 13.60 -11.53 15.89
N GLN A 272 12.54 -12.09 16.48
CA GLN A 272 11.76 -11.43 17.52
C GLN A 272 12.49 -11.46 18.88
N GLN A 273 13.28 -12.52 19.11
CA GLN A 273 14.11 -12.72 20.30
C GLN A 273 15.54 -13.12 19.89
N PRO A 274 16.57 -12.77 20.68
CA PRO A 274 17.95 -13.14 20.38
C PRO A 274 18.09 -14.65 20.20
N PHE A 275 18.82 -15.07 19.16
CA PHE A 275 19.11 -16.49 18.87
C PHE A 275 17.88 -17.34 18.54
N GLN A 276 16.77 -16.72 18.13
CA GLN A 276 15.58 -17.45 17.69
C GLN A 276 15.81 -18.29 16.43
N PHE A 277 16.66 -17.84 15.51
CA PHE A 277 16.88 -18.56 14.26
C PHE A 277 17.99 -19.60 14.37
N PRO A 278 17.78 -20.82 13.84
CA PRO A 278 18.83 -21.81 13.71
C PRO A 278 19.97 -21.33 12.81
N ILE A 279 21.14 -21.95 13.01
CA ILE A 279 22.37 -21.67 12.26
C ILE A 279 22.86 -22.97 11.62
N PHE A 280 23.14 -22.94 10.31
CA PHE A 280 23.78 -24.05 9.58
C PHE A 280 24.95 -23.52 8.77
N ARG A 281 26.18 -24.01 9.01
CA ARG A 281 27.40 -23.53 8.32
C ARG A 281 27.52 -21.99 8.31
N ASN A 282 27.29 -21.37 9.48
CA ASN A 282 27.21 -19.91 9.68
C ASN A 282 26.06 -19.18 8.96
N ILE A 283 25.14 -19.91 8.33
CA ILE A 283 23.95 -19.35 7.69
C ILE A 283 22.81 -19.29 8.68
N LYS A 284 22.26 -18.09 8.92
CA LYS A 284 21.03 -17.92 9.72
C LYS A 284 19.77 -17.99 8.87
N PHE A 285 18.80 -18.79 9.27
CA PHE A 285 17.55 -18.98 8.53
C PHE A 285 16.33 -19.09 9.43
N CYS A 286 15.18 -18.57 8.99
CA CYS A 286 13.95 -18.62 9.80
C CYS A 286 13.14 -19.91 9.62
N THR A 287 13.31 -20.62 8.50
CA THR A 287 12.58 -21.84 8.16
C THR A 287 13.45 -22.78 7.32
N GLU A 288 13.18 -24.08 7.33
CA GLU A 288 13.89 -25.07 6.51
C GLU A 288 13.79 -24.75 5.00
N ASN A 289 12.67 -24.19 4.56
CA ASN A 289 12.50 -23.71 3.18
C ASN A 289 13.48 -22.57 2.86
N CYS A 290 13.69 -21.63 3.78
CA CYS A 290 14.69 -20.57 3.62
C CYS A 290 16.12 -21.11 3.57
N LEU A 291 16.43 -22.15 4.36
CA LEU A 291 17.73 -22.82 4.25
C LEU A 291 17.88 -23.50 2.88
N SER A 292 16.88 -24.27 2.46
CA SER A 292 16.90 -25.02 1.19
C SER A 292 17.13 -24.10 0.00
N ASN A 293 16.37 -22.99 -0.07
CA ASN A 293 16.55 -21.97 -1.12
C ASN A 293 17.97 -21.39 -1.12
N LEU A 294 18.54 -21.08 0.05
CA LEU A 294 19.91 -20.57 0.15
C LEU A 294 20.96 -21.58 -0.28
N LEU A 295 20.77 -22.86 0.05
CA LEU A 295 21.68 -23.93 -0.34
C LEU A 295 21.65 -24.15 -1.85
N GLU A 296 20.45 -24.13 -2.46
CA GLU A 296 20.27 -24.18 -3.91
C GLU A 296 20.91 -22.97 -4.61
N GLU A 297 20.59 -21.75 -4.18
CA GLU A 297 21.15 -20.51 -4.73
C GLU A 297 22.69 -20.48 -4.64
N ARG A 298 23.26 -21.02 -3.56
CA ARG A 298 24.71 -21.06 -3.33
C ARG A 298 25.39 -22.33 -3.88
N ASN A 299 24.64 -23.22 -4.54
CA ASN A 299 25.12 -24.54 -5.02
C ASN A 299 25.84 -25.37 -3.93
N ILE A 300 25.35 -25.31 -2.69
CA ILE A 300 25.91 -26.01 -1.54
C ILE A 300 25.16 -27.34 -1.37
N THR A 301 25.87 -28.46 -1.52
CA THR A 301 25.32 -29.78 -1.19
C THR A 301 25.27 -29.97 0.33
N LEU A 302 24.18 -30.58 0.81
CA LEU A 302 23.96 -30.94 2.22
C LEU A 302 25.10 -31.82 2.74
#